data_AF-A0A834XUT5-F1
#
_entry.id   AF-A0A834XUT5-F1
#
_cell.length_a   1.000
_cell.length_b   1.000
_cell.length_c   1.000
_cell.angle_alpha   90.00
_cell.angle_beta   90.00
_cell.angle_gamma   90.00
#
_symmetry.space_group_name_H-M   'P 1'
#
loop_
_entity.id
_entity.type
_entity.pdbx_description
1 polymer ?
#
loop_
_entity_poly.entity_id
_entity_poly.type
_entity_poly.pdbx_seq_one_letter_code
_entity_poly.pdbx_strand_id
1 'polypeptide(L)'
;MSAPINPSLKDLPKVSIDLKSQLEGFNPDAMKKAETAIKNVLPSAEDVRQERQHSDLIHDVESFKTGQLKHADTKEKIILPNATDVAAEKTQQTLIAGIEAFDATKLKHTETQEKNPLPDKMAIEQEKDKQQFISGIENFDPAKLKHAQTMEKNPLPTKETIDAEKIAA
;
A
#
# COMPACT_ATOMS: atom_id res chain seq x y z
N MET A 1 20.67 -53.51 55.97
CA MET A 1 21.27 -52.60 54.97
C MET A 1 22.60 -53.22 54.53
N SER A 2 22.58 -54.06 53.50
CA SER A 2 23.81 -54.66 52.96
C SER A 2 24.60 -53.57 52.24
N ALA A 3 25.82 -53.31 52.71
CA ALA A 3 26.68 -52.28 52.16
C ALA A 3 26.95 -52.52 50.67
N PRO A 4 27.10 -51.47 49.85
CA PRO A 4 27.46 -51.61 48.44
C PRO A 4 28.77 -52.41 48.31
N ILE A 5 28.73 -53.50 47.55
CA ILE A 5 29.93 -54.24 47.17
C ILE A 5 30.68 -53.33 46.19
N ASN A 6 31.62 -52.55 46.71
CA ASN A 6 32.59 -51.87 45.86
C ASN A 6 33.41 -52.97 45.17
N PRO A 7 33.43 -53.04 43.82
CA PRO A 7 34.18 -54.05 43.11
C PRO A 7 35.64 -54.00 43.55
N SER A 8 36.18 -55.14 43.96
CA SER A 8 37.58 -55.21 44.38
C SER A 8 38.47 -54.94 43.17
N LEU A 9 39.70 -54.46 43.38
CA LEU A 9 40.68 -54.22 42.30
C LEU A 9 40.85 -55.43 41.33
N LYS A 10 40.51 -56.63 41.78
CA LYS A 10 40.56 -57.88 41.01
C LYS A 10 39.44 -58.03 39.98
N ASP A 11 38.32 -57.34 40.17
CA ASP A 11 37.10 -57.46 39.36
C ASP A 11 36.99 -56.36 38.29
N LEU A 12 37.93 -55.41 38.27
CA LEU A 12 37.99 -54.37 37.24
C LEU A 12 38.59 -54.96 35.95
N PRO A 13 38.05 -54.60 34.76
CA PRO A 13 38.62 -55.02 33.49
C PRO A 13 40.08 -54.56 33.40
N LYS A 14 40.98 -55.51 33.16
CA LYS A 14 42.41 -55.20 33.00
C LYS A 14 42.60 -54.42 31.71
N VAL A 15 43.24 -53.26 31.82
CA VAL A 15 43.67 -52.46 30.67
C VAL A 15 44.49 -53.36 29.74
N SER A 16 44.21 -53.32 28.44
CA SER A 16 44.95 -54.11 27.45
C SER A 16 46.45 -53.78 27.53
N ILE A 17 47.29 -54.78 27.31
CA ILE A 17 48.76 -54.63 27.39
C ILE A 17 49.24 -53.52 26.44
N ASP A 18 48.60 -53.39 25.28
CA ASP A 18 48.88 -52.35 24.29
C ASP A 18 48.60 -50.94 24.82
N LEU A 19 47.43 -50.72 25.43
CA LEU A 19 47.08 -49.42 26.02
C LEU A 19 47.96 -49.09 27.23
N LYS A 20 48.34 -50.09 28.03
CA LYS A 20 49.29 -49.91 29.15
C LYS A 20 50.66 -49.48 28.65
N SER A 21 51.18 -50.10 27.58
CA SER A 21 52.45 -49.75 26.95
C SER A 21 52.42 -48.34 26.35
N GLN A 22 51.33 -47.97 25.67
CA GLN A 22 51.14 -46.64 25.10
C GLN A 22 51.08 -45.55 26.18
N LEU A 23 50.45 -45.84 27.33
CA LEU A 23 50.40 -44.91 28.47
C LEU A 23 51.75 -44.82 29.20
N GLU A 24 52.49 -45.91 29.34
CA GLU A 24 53.84 -45.92 29.93
C GLU A 24 54.86 -45.18 29.04
N GLY A 25 54.72 -45.28 27.72
CA GLY A 25 55.53 -44.55 26.74
C GLY A 25 54.98 -43.17 26.38
N PHE A 26 53.89 -42.72 27.00
CA PHE A 26 53.27 -41.43 26.70
C PHE A 26 54.21 -40.30 27.12
N ASN A 27 54.73 -39.56 26.14
CA ASN A 27 55.52 -38.37 26.39
C ASN A 27 54.60 -37.14 26.40
N PRO A 28 54.28 -36.54 27.57
CA PRO A 28 53.45 -35.34 27.64
C PRO A 28 54.09 -34.13 26.94
N ASP A 29 55.40 -34.14 26.67
CA ASP A 29 56.07 -33.08 25.92
C ASP A 29 55.88 -33.18 24.40
N ALA A 30 55.46 -34.34 23.90
CA ALA A 30 55.08 -34.50 22.49
C ALA A 30 53.66 -33.99 22.19
N MET A 31 52.89 -33.61 23.21
CA MET A 31 51.61 -32.93 23.02
C MET A 31 51.84 -31.55 22.41
N LYS A 32 51.04 -31.18 21.39
CA LYS A 32 51.04 -29.82 20.87
C LYS A 32 50.71 -28.86 22.01
N LYS A 33 51.66 -27.97 22.36
CA LYS A 33 51.40 -26.91 23.33
C LYS A 33 50.32 -26.00 22.73
N ALA A 34 49.19 -25.86 23.42
CA ALA A 34 48.15 -24.91 23.05
C ALA A 34 48.52 -23.55 23.66
N GLU A 35 48.74 -22.55 22.81
CA GLU A 35 49.05 -21.19 23.26
C GLU A 35 47.77 -20.54 23.81
N THR A 36 47.73 -20.29 25.12
CA THR A 36 46.63 -19.57 25.75
C THR A 36 46.86 -18.06 25.59
N ALA A 37 46.24 -17.45 24.58
CA ALA A 37 46.29 -16.00 24.41
C ALA A 37 45.49 -15.30 25.53
N ILE A 38 46.18 -14.60 26.42
CA ILE A 38 45.56 -13.71 27.41
C ILE A 38 45.08 -12.46 26.66
N LYS A 39 43.77 -12.29 26.49
CA LYS A 39 43.17 -11.09 25.88
C LYS A 39 43.11 -9.90 26.85
N ASN A 40 44.20 -9.58 27.54
CA ASN A 40 44.34 -8.29 28.24
C ASN A 40 44.86 -7.26 27.23
N VAL A 41 44.00 -6.84 26.32
CA VAL A 41 44.32 -5.70 25.45
C VAL A 41 44.22 -4.45 26.32
N LEU A 42 45.33 -3.74 26.48
CA LEU A 42 45.33 -2.43 27.13
C LEU A 42 44.51 -1.46 26.29
N PRO A 43 43.77 -0.52 26.91
CA PRO A 43 43.10 0.55 26.17
C PRO A 43 44.06 1.22 25.20
N SER A 44 43.61 1.45 23.97
CA SER A 44 44.41 2.15 22.98
C SER A 44 44.55 3.62 23.35
N ALA A 45 45.52 4.31 22.75
CA ALA A 45 45.68 5.75 22.92
C ALA A 45 44.43 6.53 22.46
N GLU A 46 43.67 5.99 21.52
CA GLU A 46 42.40 6.58 21.08
C GLU A 46 41.29 6.39 22.11
N ASP A 47 41.18 5.20 22.71
CA ASP A 47 40.18 4.92 23.77
C ASP A 47 40.36 5.87 24.95
N VAL A 48 41.60 6.10 25.38
CA VAL A 48 41.91 7.03 26.48
C VAL A 48 41.62 8.48 26.10
N ARG A 49 41.82 8.86 24.84
CA ARG A 49 41.49 10.21 24.35
C ARG A 49 39.99 10.44 24.32
N GLN A 50 39.23 9.49 23.82
CA GLN A 50 37.77 9.57 23.78
C GLN A 50 37.17 9.62 25.18
N GLU A 51 37.66 8.78 26.10
CA GLU A 51 37.24 8.78 27.50
C GLU A 51 37.51 10.14 28.17
N ARG A 52 38.70 10.73 27.92
CA ARG A 52 39.03 12.06 28.43
C ARG A 52 38.09 13.12 27.87
N GLN A 53 37.86 13.14 26.56
CA GLN A 53 36.96 14.10 25.93
C GLN A 53 35.53 13.96 26.47
N HIS A 54 35.06 12.74 26.69
CA HIS A 54 33.76 12.48 27.28
C HIS A 54 33.69 12.99 28.73
N SER A 55 34.70 12.65 29.55
CA SER A 55 34.79 13.11 30.94
C SER A 55 34.83 14.64 31.04
N ASP A 56 35.58 15.31 30.17
CA ASP A 56 35.67 16.77 30.15
C ASP A 56 34.31 17.40 29.81
N LEU A 57 33.60 16.86 28.81
CA LEU A 57 32.25 17.32 28.45
C LEU A 57 31.25 17.15 29.61
N ILE A 58 31.26 16.00 30.28
CA ILE A 58 30.40 15.75 31.43
C ILE A 58 30.69 16.76 32.54
N HIS A 59 31.97 16.98 32.84
CA HIS A 59 32.38 17.94 33.86
C HIS A 59 31.95 19.39 33.54
N ASP A 60 32.06 19.80 32.28
CA ASP A 60 31.64 21.12 31.82
C ASP A 60 30.12 21.32 31.98
N VAL A 61 29.34 20.28 31.68
CA VAL A 61 27.88 20.29 31.86
C VAL A 61 27.49 20.29 33.33
N GLU A 62 28.15 19.49 34.17
CA GLU A 62 27.92 19.46 35.62
C GLU A 62 28.27 20.80 36.28
N SER A 63 29.34 21.44 35.84
CA SER A 63 29.81 22.72 36.36
C SER A 63 29.11 23.92 35.70
N PHE A 64 28.17 23.68 34.79
CA PHE A 64 27.52 24.73 34.02
C PHE A 64 26.68 25.65 34.92
N LYS A 65 27.02 26.95 34.91
CA LYS A 65 26.32 27.97 35.69
C LYS A 65 25.15 28.53 34.87
N THR A 66 23.94 28.01 35.13
CA THR A 66 22.69 28.47 34.48
C THR A 66 22.45 29.98 34.62
N GLY A 67 22.95 30.62 35.67
CA GLY A 67 22.87 32.07 35.86
C GLY A 67 23.69 32.91 34.86
N GLN A 68 24.54 32.29 34.02
CA GLN A 68 25.23 32.96 32.91
C GLN A 68 24.42 32.97 31.62
N LEU A 69 23.30 32.23 31.56
CA LEU A 69 22.41 32.27 30.41
C LEU A 69 21.81 33.67 30.30
N LYS A 70 21.81 34.20 29.07
CA LYS A 70 21.12 35.45 28.79
C LYS A 70 19.63 35.26 29.04
N HIS A 71 19.01 36.23 29.72
CA HIS A 71 17.56 36.24 29.90
C HIS A 71 16.88 36.31 28.53
N ALA A 72 15.97 35.37 28.27
CA ALA A 72 15.05 35.44 27.15
C ALA A 72 13.71 36.00 27.66
N ASP A 73 13.28 37.15 27.13
CA ASP A 73 11.97 37.72 27.42
C ASP A 73 10.93 37.06 26.49
N THR A 74 10.14 36.14 27.03
CA THR A 74 9.04 35.48 26.30
C THR A 74 7.77 36.30 26.45
N LYS A 75 7.38 37.02 25.40
CA LYS A 75 6.10 37.74 25.36
C LYS A 75 4.98 36.82 24.90
N GLU A 76 4.18 36.31 25.84
CA GLU A 76 2.93 35.63 25.53
C GLU A 76 1.90 36.67 25.05
N LYS A 77 1.48 36.57 23.79
CA LYS A 77 0.48 37.48 23.23
C LYS A 77 -0.92 36.92 23.52
N ILE A 78 -1.40 37.14 24.75
CA ILE A 78 -2.81 36.90 25.09
C ILE A 78 -3.64 38.02 24.47
N ILE A 79 -4.17 37.80 23.28
CA ILE A 79 -5.09 38.74 22.64
C ILE A 79 -6.48 38.47 23.24
N LEU A 80 -7.00 39.42 24.01
CA LEU A 80 -8.39 39.38 24.45
C LEU A 80 -9.32 39.54 23.23
N PRO A 81 -10.47 38.84 23.21
CA PRO A 81 -11.49 39.08 22.19
C PRO A 81 -11.83 40.56 22.12
N ASN A 82 -11.82 41.12 20.92
CA ASN A 82 -12.16 42.50 20.69
C ASN A 82 -13.69 42.66 20.50
N ALA A 83 -14.17 43.91 20.43
CA ALA A 83 -15.60 44.18 20.28
C ALA A 83 -16.23 43.55 19.02
N THR A 84 -15.47 43.41 17.93
CA THR A 84 -15.91 42.73 16.71
C THR A 84 -16.12 41.24 16.94
N ASP A 85 -15.20 40.60 17.67
CA ASP A 85 -15.29 39.15 17.98
C ASP A 85 -16.55 38.86 18.79
N VAL A 86 -16.81 39.65 19.84
CA VAL A 86 -17.99 39.52 20.69
C VAL A 86 -19.29 39.81 19.92
N ALA A 87 -19.29 40.81 19.03
CA ALA A 87 -20.44 41.13 18.20
C ALA A 87 -20.77 40.01 17.20
N ALA A 88 -19.74 39.42 16.60
CA ALA A 88 -19.89 38.28 15.69
C ALA A 88 -20.47 37.06 16.43
N GLU A 89 -19.93 36.73 17.60
CA GLU A 89 -20.41 35.62 18.43
C GLU A 89 -21.87 35.81 18.85
N LYS A 90 -22.26 37.02 19.29
CA LYS A 90 -23.65 37.33 19.64
C LYS A 90 -24.60 37.19 18.45
N THR A 91 -24.15 37.57 17.26
CA THR A 91 -24.94 37.43 16.02
C THR A 91 -25.14 35.96 15.67
N GLN A 92 -24.08 35.15 15.75
CA GLN A 92 -24.15 33.71 15.51
C GLN A 92 -25.06 33.02 16.52
N GLN A 93 -24.94 33.36 17.81
CA GLN A 93 -25.77 32.78 18.86
C GLN A 93 -27.26 33.11 18.66
N THR A 94 -27.57 34.35 18.24
CA THR A 94 -28.95 34.75 17.92
C THR A 94 -29.51 33.98 16.72
N LEU A 95 -28.69 33.77 15.68
CA LEU A 95 -29.08 32.99 14.51
C LEU A 95 -29.38 31.53 14.88
N ILE A 96 -28.49 30.90 15.65
CA ILE A 96 -28.65 29.51 16.10
C ILE A 96 -29.92 29.36 16.93
N ALA A 97 -30.13 30.24 17.92
CA ALA A 97 -31.35 30.22 18.74
C ALA A 97 -32.61 30.42 17.88
N GLY A 98 -32.55 31.26 16.85
CA GLY A 98 -33.66 31.46 15.91
C GLY A 98 -33.97 30.21 15.07
N ILE A 99 -32.96 29.44 14.69
CA ILE A 99 -33.11 28.17 13.96
C ILE A 99 -33.65 27.09 14.90
N GLU A 100 -33.13 26.97 16.12
CA GLU A 100 -33.59 26.00 17.11
C GLU A 100 -35.06 26.22 17.50
N ALA A 101 -35.47 27.49 17.65
CA ALA A 101 -36.85 27.86 17.94
C ALA A 101 -37.74 27.94 16.69
N PHE A 102 -37.22 27.62 15.50
CA PHE A 102 -37.99 27.75 14.26
C PHE A 102 -39.11 26.70 14.20
N ASP A 103 -40.34 27.18 14.20
CA ASP A 103 -41.53 26.36 14.04
C ASP A 103 -41.74 25.98 12.57
N ALA A 104 -41.39 24.72 12.25
CA ALA A 104 -41.52 24.17 10.91
C ALA A 104 -42.97 24.15 10.40
N THR A 105 -43.98 24.24 11.27
CA THR A 105 -45.40 24.30 10.84
C THR A 105 -45.72 25.61 10.11
N LYS A 106 -44.87 26.63 10.23
CA LYS A 106 -44.97 27.90 9.49
C LYS A 106 -44.47 27.80 8.06
N LEU A 107 -43.83 26.68 7.68
CA LEU A 107 -43.43 26.45 6.29
C LEU A 107 -44.66 26.18 5.43
N LYS A 108 -44.68 26.76 4.23
CA LYS A 108 -45.74 26.49 3.26
C LYS A 108 -45.65 25.05 2.79
N HIS A 109 -46.79 24.35 2.80
CA HIS A 109 -46.86 23.01 2.22
C HIS A 109 -46.51 23.05 0.73
N THR A 110 -45.58 22.19 0.31
CA THR A 110 -45.22 21.99 -1.09
C THR A 110 -45.38 20.51 -1.40
N GLU A 111 -46.28 20.19 -2.32
CA GLU A 111 -46.45 18.83 -2.83
C GLU A 111 -45.46 18.59 -3.97
N THR A 112 -44.48 17.72 -3.76
CA THR A 112 -43.52 17.32 -4.80
C THR A 112 -44.03 16.09 -5.54
N GLN A 113 -44.27 16.21 -6.85
CA GLN A 113 -44.67 15.09 -7.71
C GLN A 113 -43.45 14.50 -8.42
N GLU A 114 -43.11 13.24 -8.10
CA GLU A 114 -42.13 12.46 -8.84
C GLU A 114 -42.72 12.04 -10.19
N LYS A 115 -42.24 12.65 -11.28
CA LYS A 115 -42.66 12.32 -12.64
C LYS A 115 -41.87 11.12 -13.14
N ASN A 116 -42.29 9.92 -12.76
CA ASN A 116 -41.83 8.67 -13.39
C ASN A 116 -42.99 8.04 -14.18
N PRO A 117 -43.49 8.68 -15.26
CA PRO A 117 -44.62 8.16 -16.00
C PRO A 117 -44.24 6.84 -16.67
N LEU A 118 -45.10 5.83 -16.52
CA LEU A 118 -44.99 4.61 -17.31
C LEU A 118 -45.11 4.95 -18.80
N PRO A 119 -44.47 4.20 -19.69
CA PRO A 119 -44.67 4.34 -21.13
C PRO A 119 -46.16 4.28 -21.47
N ASP A 120 -46.62 5.18 -22.33
CA ASP A 120 -48.01 5.18 -22.79
C ASP A 120 -48.27 4.05 -23.80
N LYS A 121 -49.54 3.83 -24.14
CA LYS A 121 -49.92 2.76 -25.08
C LYS A 121 -49.27 2.93 -26.46
N MET A 122 -49.06 4.18 -26.90
CA MET A 122 -48.46 4.46 -28.20
C MET A 122 -46.97 4.08 -28.21
N ALA A 123 -46.23 4.41 -27.15
CA ALA A 123 -44.83 4.04 -27.00
C ALA A 123 -44.65 2.52 -26.95
N ILE A 124 -45.56 1.81 -26.28
CA ILE A 124 -45.55 0.34 -26.22
C ILE A 124 -45.84 -0.28 -27.60
N GLU A 125 -46.82 0.26 -28.33
CA GLU A 125 -47.19 -0.24 -29.66
C GLU A 125 -46.07 0.01 -30.68
N GLN A 126 -45.47 1.20 -30.67
CA GLN A 126 -44.31 1.51 -31.51
C GLN A 126 -43.11 0.60 -31.24
N GLU A 127 -42.80 0.33 -29.97
CA GLU A 127 -41.71 -0.57 -29.62
C GLU A 127 -42.02 -2.01 -30.03
N LYS A 128 -43.27 -2.46 -29.91
CA LYS A 128 -43.71 -3.78 -30.37
C LYS A 128 -43.57 -3.93 -31.89
N ASP A 129 -43.98 -2.92 -32.66
CA ASP A 129 -43.83 -2.92 -34.12
C ASP A 129 -42.37 -2.98 -34.54
N LYS A 130 -41.52 -2.20 -33.87
CA LYS A 130 -40.07 -2.22 -34.08
C LYS A 130 -39.47 -3.60 -33.78
N GLN A 131 -39.87 -4.23 -32.67
CA GLN A 131 -39.41 -5.58 -32.32
C GLN A 131 -39.84 -6.61 -33.38
N GLN A 132 -41.09 -6.55 -33.84
CA GLN A 132 -41.58 -7.43 -34.90
C GLN A 132 -40.79 -7.24 -36.21
N PHE A 133 -40.48 -6.00 -36.58
CA PHE A 133 -39.67 -5.70 -37.75
C PHE A 133 -38.26 -6.29 -37.65
N ILE A 134 -37.59 -6.08 -36.51
CA ILE A 134 -36.25 -6.64 -36.24
C ILE A 134 -36.29 -8.17 -36.32
N SER A 135 -37.24 -8.82 -35.63
CA SER A 135 -37.38 -10.27 -35.67
C SER A 135 -37.68 -10.80 -37.08
N GLY A 136 -38.42 -10.04 -37.90
CA GLY A 136 -38.68 -10.40 -39.30
C GLY A 136 -37.42 -10.40 -40.15
N ILE A 137 -36.49 -9.47 -39.90
CA ILE A 137 -35.18 -9.41 -40.57
C ILE A 137 -34.28 -10.53 -40.06
N GLU A 138 -34.17 -10.71 -38.74
CA GLU A 138 -33.28 -11.71 -38.13
C GLU A 138 -33.64 -13.14 -38.57
N ASN A 139 -34.92 -13.43 -38.74
CA ASN A 139 -35.42 -14.75 -39.13
C ASN A 139 -35.74 -14.85 -40.63
N PHE A 140 -35.30 -13.88 -41.45
CA PHE A 140 -35.53 -13.91 -42.89
C PHE A 140 -34.72 -15.06 -43.52
N ASP A 141 -35.42 -15.94 -44.26
CA ASP A 141 -34.82 -17.05 -44.97
C ASP A 141 -34.45 -16.62 -46.41
N PRO A 142 -33.15 -16.49 -46.74
CA PRO A 142 -32.72 -16.07 -48.07
C PRO A 142 -33.10 -17.07 -49.17
N ALA A 143 -33.36 -18.35 -48.84
CA ALA A 143 -33.79 -19.35 -49.81
C ALA A 143 -35.20 -19.07 -50.36
N LYS A 144 -35.99 -18.23 -49.68
CA LYS A 144 -37.30 -17.76 -50.16
C LYS A 144 -37.20 -16.65 -51.20
N LEU A 145 -36.01 -16.08 -51.44
CA LEU A 145 -35.81 -15.12 -52.52
C LEU A 145 -35.96 -15.83 -53.87
N LYS A 146 -36.78 -15.26 -54.74
CA LYS A 146 -36.91 -15.77 -56.12
C LYS A 146 -35.60 -15.54 -56.87
N HIS A 147 -35.17 -16.53 -57.64
CA HIS A 147 -34.02 -16.38 -58.52
C HIS A 147 -34.26 -15.22 -59.50
N ALA A 148 -33.33 -14.27 -59.54
CA ALA A 148 -33.33 -13.17 -60.49
C ALA A 148 -32.07 -13.26 -61.34
N GLN A 149 -32.25 -13.41 -62.65
CA GLN A 149 -31.14 -13.39 -63.60
C GLN A 149 -30.79 -11.93 -63.92
N THR A 150 -29.70 -11.44 -63.35
CA THR A 150 -29.17 -10.10 -63.65
C THR A 150 -28.31 -10.15 -64.90
N MET A 151 -28.67 -9.38 -65.93
CA MET A 151 -27.79 -9.16 -67.11
C MET A 151 -26.94 -7.92 -66.88
N GLU A 152 -25.67 -8.12 -66.50
CA GLU A 152 -24.67 -7.06 -66.53
C GLU A 152 -24.25 -6.83 -67.98
N LYS A 153 -24.78 -5.77 -68.60
CA LYS A 153 -24.40 -5.37 -69.95
C LYS A 153 -23.07 -4.65 -69.87
N ASN A 154 -21.99 -5.38 -70.12
CA ASN A 154 -20.67 -4.79 -70.39
C ASN A 154 -20.29 -5.04 -71.86
N PRO A 155 -21.04 -4.49 -72.84
CA PRO A 155 -20.70 -4.67 -74.25
C PRO A 155 -19.39 -3.93 -74.53
N LEU A 156 -18.39 -4.67 -75.03
CA LEU A 156 -17.20 -4.05 -75.60
C LEU A 156 -17.64 -3.23 -76.83
N PRO A 157 -17.08 -2.02 -77.06
CA PRO A 157 -17.37 -1.23 -78.25
C PRO A 157 -17.16 -2.07 -79.52
N THR A 158 -18.12 -2.02 -80.45
CA THR A 158 -17.98 -2.70 -81.73
C THR A 158 -16.98 -1.96 -82.62
N LYS A 159 -16.41 -2.66 -83.60
CA LYS A 159 -15.50 -2.03 -84.55
C LYS A 159 -16.16 -0.84 -85.28
N GLU A 160 -17.45 -0.93 -85.63
CA GLU A 160 -18.16 0.23 -86.21
C GLU A 160 -18.20 1.42 -85.26
N THR A 161 -18.45 1.20 -83.96
CA THR A 161 -18.46 2.30 -82.98
C THR A 161 -17.08 2.94 -82.84
N ILE A 162 -16.01 2.14 -82.86
CA ILE A 162 -14.62 2.65 -82.80
C ILE A 162 -14.26 3.42 -84.08
N ASP A 163 -14.64 2.89 -85.24
CA ASP A 163 -14.32 3.51 -86.53
C ASP A 163 -15.15 4.79 -86.76
N ALA A 164 -16.41 4.83 -86.33
CA ALA A 164 -17.23 6.04 -86.36
C ALA A 164 -16.64 7.14 -85.47
N GLU A 165 -16.13 6.78 -84.28
CA GLU A 165 -15.48 7.73 -83.37
C GLU A 165 -14.14 8.23 -83.93
N LYS A 166 -13.39 7.39 -84.65
CA LYS A 166 -12.17 7.83 -85.39
C LYS A 166 -12.46 8.80 -86.53
N ILE A 167 -13.62 8.74 -87.17
CA ILE A 167 -14.01 9.67 -88.24
C ILE A 167 -14.56 10.97 -87.65
N ALA A 168 -15.14 10.91 -86.45
CA ALA A 168 -15.69 12.06 -85.74
C ALA A 168 -14.65 12.86 -84.91
N ALA A 169 -13.40 12.39 -84.84
CA ALA A 169 -12.26 13.04 -84.17
C ALA A 169 -11.29 13.66 -85.18
#